data_AF-A0AAN6VXH1-F1
#
_entry.id   AF-A0AAN6VXH1-F1
#
_cell.length_a   1.000
_cell.length_b   1.000
_cell.length_c   1.000
_cell.angle_alpha   90.00
_cell.angle_beta   90.00
_cell.angle_gamma   90.00
#
_symmetry.space_group_name_H-M   'P 1'
#
loop_
_entity.id
_entity.type
_entity.pdbx_description
1 polymer ?
#
loop_
_entity_poly.entity_id
_entity_poly.type
_entity_poly.pdbx_seq_one_letter_code
_entity_poly.pdbx_strand_id
1 'polypeptide(L)'
;ERSDWANILERIAWFGTLGHEETDAWTIRLTKVLEYMLASFDTPDMANIKEFWARAVHETTSSMSGGIVTLSGWLTAFCWWGADGKRVQSYTDEELKRKFVAGYRRLTLDGVGFPIIRRKEV
;
A
#
# COMPACT_ATOMS: atom_id res chain seq x y z
N GLU A 1 -9.01 -10.31 -17.62
CA GLU A 1 -9.26 -11.08 -16.37
C GLU A 1 -7.97 -11.80 -15.94
N ARG A 2 -7.92 -12.63 -14.87
CA ARG A 2 -6.72 -13.22 -14.20
C ARG A 2 -5.36 -13.14 -14.91
N SER A 3 -5.26 -13.54 -16.18
CA SER A 3 -4.07 -13.39 -17.04
C SER A 3 -3.50 -11.98 -17.10
N ASP A 4 -4.34 -10.94 -17.06
CA ASP A 4 -3.90 -9.53 -17.09
C ASP A 4 -3.11 -9.19 -15.82
N TRP A 5 -3.61 -9.64 -14.66
CA TRP A 5 -2.94 -9.46 -13.38
C TRP A 5 -1.62 -10.24 -13.31
N ALA A 6 -1.59 -11.45 -13.87
CA ALA A 6 -0.36 -12.23 -13.99
C ALA A 6 0.66 -11.53 -14.88
N ASN A 7 0.23 -10.94 -16.00
CA ASN A 7 1.11 -10.21 -16.90
C ASN A 7 1.68 -8.94 -16.25
N ILE A 8 0.90 -8.24 -15.43
CA ILE A 8 1.40 -7.09 -14.65
C ILE A 8 2.47 -7.56 -13.66
N LEU A 9 2.23 -8.67 -12.96
CA LEU A 9 3.20 -9.23 -12.00
C LEU A 9 4.53 -9.60 -12.67
N GLU A 10 4.48 -10.23 -13.84
CA GLU A 10 5.69 -10.54 -14.64
C GLU A 10 6.46 -9.28 -15.02
N ARG A 11 5.77 -8.21 -15.46
CA ARG A 11 6.40 -6.94 -15.81
C ARG A 11 7.03 -6.24 -14.61
N ILE A 12 6.49 -6.43 -13.41
CA ILE A 12 7.03 -5.82 -12.20
C ILE A 12 8.41 -6.37 -11.86
N ALA A 13 8.67 -7.65 -12.15
CA ALA A 13 9.98 -8.25 -11.95
C ALA A 13 11.09 -7.50 -12.73
N TRP A 14 10.76 -6.93 -13.89
CA TRP A 14 11.71 -6.14 -14.67
C TRP A 14 12.13 -4.84 -13.97
N PHE A 15 11.22 -4.14 -13.28
CA PHE A 15 11.56 -2.90 -12.57
C PHE A 15 12.62 -3.11 -11.48
N GLY A 16 12.64 -4.28 -10.84
CA GLY A 16 13.67 -4.65 -9.85
C GLY A 16 15.09 -4.76 -10.43
N THR A 17 15.24 -4.79 -11.76
CA THR A 17 16.56 -4.79 -12.41
C THR A 17 17.16 -3.40 -12.59
N LEU A 18 16.37 -2.34 -12.37
CA LEU A 18 16.81 -0.95 -12.57
C LEU A 18 17.70 -0.44 -11.43
N GLY A 19 17.69 -1.11 -10.27
CA GLY A 19 18.57 -0.80 -9.14
C GLY A 19 18.29 0.55 -8.48
N HIS A 20 17.02 0.94 -8.37
CA HIS A 20 16.61 2.19 -7.76
C HIS A 20 15.81 1.91 -6.48
N GLU A 21 16.32 2.35 -5.33
CA GLU A 21 15.80 1.98 -4.01
C GLU A 21 14.29 2.22 -3.85
N GLU A 22 13.78 3.38 -4.28
CA GLU A 22 12.35 3.68 -4.17
C GLU A 22 11.49 2.80 -5.08
N THR A 23 12.03 2.40 -6.23
CA THR A 23 11.37 1.51 -7.20
C THR A 23 11.38 0.09 -6.67
N ASP A 24 12.49 -0.37 -6.08
CA ASP A 24 12.60 -1.69 -5.47
C ASP A 24 11.64 -1.80 -4.27
N ALA A 25 11.58 -0.76 -3.44
CA ALA A 25 10.63 -0.70 -2.34
C ALA A 25 9.16 -0.70 -2.83
N TRP A 26 8.85 -0.01 -3.92
CA TRP A 26 7.51 -0.03 -4.52
C TRP A 26 7.14 -1.42 -5.05
N THR A 27 8.02 -2.01 -5.85
CA THR A 27 7.78 -3.27 -6.56
C THR A 27 7.54 -4.42 -5.58
N ILE A 28 8.30 -4.49 -4.48
CA ILE A 28 8.07 -5.48 -3.42
C ILE A 28 6.63 -5.41 -2.88
N ARG A 29 6.09 -4.20 -2.68
CA ARG A 29 4.73 -4.00 -2.18
C ARG A 29 3.69 -4.32 -3.23
N LEU A 30 3.88 -3.84 -4.45
CA LEU A 30 2.94 -4.06 -5.55
C LEU A 30 2.85 -5.55 -5.90
N THR A 31 3.99 -6.27 -5.90
CA THR A 31 4.05 -7.73 -6.03
C THR A 31 3.14 -8.42 -5.02
N LYS A 32 3.20 -8.04 -3.74
CA LYS A 32 2.33 -8.61 -2.70
C LYS A 32 0.85 -8.39 -3.00
N VAL A 33 0.47 -7.18 -3.42
CA VAL A 33 -0.92 -6.90 -3.78
C VAL A 33 -1.39 -7.80 -4.93
N LEU A 34 -0.56 -7.95 -5.96
CA LEU A 34 -0.89 -8.75 -7.14
C LEU A 34 -0.95 -10.25 -6.86
N GLU A 35 -0.07 -10.76 -6.00
CA GLU A 35 -0.13 -12.15 -5.52
C GLU A 35 -1.48 -12.45 -4.84
N TYR A 36 -1.95 -11.56 -3.95
CA TYR A 36 -3.26 -11.72 -3.31
C TYR A 36 -4.43 -11.53 -4.29
N MET A 37 -4.31 -10.62 -5.27
CA MET A 37 -5.30 -10.48 -6.34
C MET A 37 -5.38 -11.75 -7.20
N LEU A 38 -4.25 -12.36 -7.55
CA LEU A 38 -4.20 -13.62 -8.29
C LEU A 38 -4.79 -14.77 -7.47
N ALA A 39 -4.40 -14.89 -6.20
CA ALA A 39 -4.92 -15.90 -5.29
C ALA A 39 -6.44 -15.78 -5.07
N SER A 40 -7.01 -14.58 -5.25
CA SER A 40 -8.46 -14.36 -5.19
C SER A 40 -9.23 -15.06 -6.31
N PHE A 41 -8.61 -15.34 -7.45
CA PHE A 41 -9.25 -16.13 -8.50
C PHE A 41 -9.26 -17.62 -8.18
N ASP A 42 -8.22 -18.11 -7.50
CA ASP A 42 -8.02 -19.53 -7.26
C ASP A 42 -8.65 -19.99 -5.92
N THR A 43 -8.65 -19.10 -4.92
CA THR A 43 -9.02 -19.41 -3.53
C THR A 43 -9.77 -18.27 -2.83
N PRO A 44 -10.87 -17.75 -3.41
CA PRO A 44 -11.58 -16.55 -2.92
C PRO A 44 -12.10 -16.68 -1.48
N ASP A 45 -12.38 -17.90 -1.04
CA ASP A 45 -13.02 -18.15 0.24
C ASP A 45 -12.08 -18.23 1.44
N MET A 46 -10.77 -18.29 1.21
CA MET A 46 -9.80 -18.37 2.30
C MET A 46 -9.83 -17.10 3.16
N ALA A 47 -9.66 -17.28 4.46
CA ALA A 47 -9.77 -16.20 5.43
C ALA A 47 -8.77 -15.06 5.18
N ASN A 48 -7.53 -15.39 4.80
CA ASN A 48 -6.50 -14.40 4.48
C ASN A 48 -6.83 -13.58 3.21
N ILE A 49 -7.48 -14.19 2.21
CA ILE A 49 -7.93 -13.49 1.00
C ILE A 49 -9.07 -12.52 1.34
N LYS A 50 -10.04 -12.97 2.14
CA LYS A 50 -11.12 -12.09 2.64
C LYS A 50 -10.57 -10.94 3.48
N GLU A 51 -9.59 -11.21 4.34
CA GLU A 51 -8.92 -10.18 5.15
C GLU A 51 -8.15 -9.18 4.27
N PHE A 52 -7.45 -9.64 3.23
CA PHE A 52 -6.78 -8.78 2.27
C PHE A 52 -7.75 -7.76 1.67
N TRP A 53 -8.90 -8.20 1.15
CA TRP A 53 -9.92 -7.30 0.59
C TRP A 53 -10.51 -6.35 1.63
N ALA A 54 -10.73 -6.82 2.87
CA ALA A 54 -11.21 -5.98 3.97
C ALA A 54 -10.20 -4.89 4.39
N ARG A 55 -8.92 -5.03 4.02
CA ARG A 55 -7.83 -4.10 4.35
C ARG A 55 -7.36 -3.27 3.14
N ALA A 56 -8.26 -3.04 2.18
CA ALA A 56 -7.99 -2.22 0.99
C ALA A 56 -7.60 -0.79 1.34
N VAL A 57 -8.40 -0.12 2.18
CA VAL A 57 -8.10 1.23 2.67
C VAL A 57 -8.58 1.39 4.11
N HIS A 58 -7.80 2.08 4.92
CA HIS A 58 -8.17 2.53 6.25
C HIS A 58 -7.86 4.02 6.38
N GLU A 59 -8.87 4.81 6.73
CA GLU A 59 -8.72 6.23 7.00
C GLU A 59 -8.58 6.48 8.51
N THR A 60 -7.67 7.36 8.89
CA THR A 60 -7.50 7.80 10.28
C THR A 60 -7.32 9.31 10.32
N THR A 61 -7.92 9.98 11.30
CA THR A 61 -7.85 11.44 11.46
C THR A 61 -7.18 11.78 12.78
N SER A 62 -6.35 12.83 12.82
CA SER A 62 -5.83 13.33 14.11
C SER A 62 -6.89 14.09 14.89
N SER A 63 -6.82 14.00 16.22
CA SER A 63 -7.79 14.61 17.13
C SER A 63 -7.62 16.13 17.34
N MET A 64 -6.68 16.76 16.64
CA MET A 64 -6.39 18.20 16.77
C MET A 64 -7.15 19.03 15.73
N SER A 65 -7.46 20.29 16.08
CA SER A 65 -7.93 21.29 15.11
C SER A 65 -6.90 21.48 13.99
N GLY A 66 -7.33 21.43 12.73
CA GLY A 66 -6.42 21.41 11.57
C GLY A 66 -5.69 20.07 11.35
N GLY A 67 -6.23 18.99 11.92
CA GLY A 67 -5.66 17.66 11.89
C GLY A 67 -5.38 17.10 10.49
N ILE A 68 -4.47 16.13 10.42
CA ILE A 68 -4.21 15.41 9.18
C ILE A 68 -5.14 14.19 9.07
N VAL A 69 -5.60 13.93 7.86
CA VAL A 69 -6.29 12.69 7.49
C VAL A 69 -5.28 11.82 6.75
N THR A 70 -5.09 10.60 7.23
CA THR A 70 -4.16 9.62 6.66
C THR A 70 -4.87 8.41 6.09
N LEU A 71 -4.25 7.79 5.09
CA LEU A 71 -4.69 6.56 4.47
C LEU A 71 -3.65 5.47 4.68
N SER A 72 -4.11 4.27 5.03
CA SER A 72 -3.35 3.02 4.99
C SER A 72 -4.14 1.96 4.22
N GLY A 73 -3.63 0.73 4.15
CA GLY A 73 -4.20 -0.37 3.37
C GLY A 73 -3.37 -0.66 2.11
N TRP A 74 -3.71 -1.73 1.38
CA TRP A 74 -2.89 -2.15 0.25
C TRP A 74 -3.02 -1.23 -0.96
N LEU A 75 -4.12 -0.45 -1.05
CA LEU A 75 -4.30 0.54 -2.11
C LEU A 75 -3.19 1.59 -2.14
N THR A 76 -2.51 1.85 -1.01
CA THR A 76 -1.42 2.82 -0.97
C THR A 76 -0.20 2.39 -1.78
N ALA A 77 -0.09 1.14 -2.24
CA ALA A 77 0.92 0.73 -3.22
C ALA A 77 0.67 1.33 -4.62
N PHE A 78 -0.59 1.60 -4.98
CA PHE A 78 -0.93 2.29 -6.23
C PHE A 78 -0.74 3.82 -6.10
N CYS A 79 -0.75 4.34 -4.87
CA CYS A 79 -0.47 5.74 -4.56
C CYS A 79 1.02 6.01 -4.28
N TRP A 80 1.92 5.12 -4.70
CA TRP A 80 3.34 5.27 -4.38
C TRP A 80 3.96 6.48 -5.09
N TRP A 81 3.56 6.70 -6.35
CA TRP A 81 3.98 7.81 -7.18
C TRP A 81 2.83 8.80 -7.35
N GLY A 82 3.12 10.10 -7.22
CA GLY A 82 2.19 11.18 -7.49
C GLY A 82 2.03 11.42 -8.99
N ALA A 83 1.07 12.27 -9.36
CA ALA A 83 0.81 12.62 -10.76
C ALA A 83 2.01 13.31 -11.46
N ASP A 84 2.93 13.89 -10.68
CA ASP A 84 4.17 14.48 -11.17
C ASP A 84 5.34 13.48 -11.28
N GLY A 85 5.08 12.19 -11.02
CA GLY A 85 6.07 11.12 -11.02
C GLY A 85 6.95 11.10 -9.77
N LYS A 86 6.72 11.97 -8.77
CA LYS A 86 7.49 11.97 -7.53
C LYS A 86 6.92 11.01 -6.51
N ARG A 87 7.77 10.58 -5.60
CA ARG A 87 7.40 9.74 -4.47
C ARG A 87 6.41 10.47 -3.55
N VAL A 88 5.23 9.89 -3.32
CA VAL A 88 4.26 10.38 -2.32
C VAL A 88 4.86 10.24 -0.92
N GLN A 89 4.74 11.29 -0.11
CA GLN A 89 5.31 11.29 1.23
C GLN A 89 4.52 10.32 2.11
N SER A 90 5.25 9.47 2.82
CA SER A 90 4.67 8.57 3.81
C SER A 90 5.15 8.90 5.21
N TYR A 91 4.28 8.70 6.19
CA TYR A 91 4.61 8.91 7.59
C TYR A 91 5.23 7.67 8.22
N THR A 92 6.24 7.88 9.07
CA THR A 92 6.67 6.86 10.05
C THR A 92 5.70 6.80 11.23
N ASP A 93 5.79 5.72 12.01
CA ASP A 93 4.96 5.53 13.20
C ASP A 93 5.23 6.61 14.26
N GLU A 94 6.47 7.07 14.38
CA GLU A 94 6.90 8.16 15.25
C GLU A 94 6.31 9.50 14.81
N GLU A 95 6.26 9.78 13.51
CA GLU A 95 5.67 11.00 12.97
C GLU A 95 4.16 11.04 13.21
N LEU A 96 3.46 9.90 13.03
CA LEU A 96 2.03 9.79 13.31
C LEU A 96 1.73 10.04 14.79
N LYS A 97 2.54 9.49 15.69
CA LYS A 97 2.45 9.74 17.13
C LYS A 97 2.63 11.22 17.46
N ARG A 98 3.66 11.87 16.89
CA ARG A 98 3.91 13.32 17.07
C ARG A 98 2.78 14.19 16.54
N LYS A 99 2.06 13.72 15.52
CA LYS A 99 0.91 14.41 14.92
C LYS A 99 -0.43 14.06 15.59
N PHE A 100 -0.40 13.32 16.71
CA PHE A 100 -1.59 12.90 17.44
C PHE A 100 -2.61 12.14 16.56
N VAL A 101 -2.12 11.39 15.57
CA VAL A 101 -2.93 10.44 14.83
C VAL A 101 -3.01 9.17 15.67
N ALA A 102 -4.16 8.92 16.28
CA ALA A 102 -4.40 7.75 17.10
C ALA A 102 -5.16 6.67 16.30
N GLY A 103 -4.91 5.39 16.60
CA GLY A 103 -5.65 4.28 16.01
C GLY A 103 -5.30 3.94 14.55
N TYR A 104 -4.24 4.54 13.99
CA TYR A 104 -3.75 4.16 12.67
C TYR A 104 -3.34 2.69 12.63
N ARG A 105 -3.53 2.05 11.48
CA ARG A 105 -3.19 0.64 11.27
C ARG A 105 -2.30 0.52 10.06
N ARG A 106 -0.98 0.41 10.28
CA ARG A 106 -0.05 0.09 9.20
C ARG A 106 -0.35 -1.31 8.70
N LEU A 107 -0.66 -1.43 7.41
CA LEU A 107 -0.79 -2.73 6.79
C LEU A 107 0.58 -3.38 6.65
N THR A 108 0.65 -4.67 6.99
CA THR A 108 1.77 -5.54 6.66
C THR A 108 1.19 -6.77 5.96
N LEU A 109 1.71 -7.11 4.79
CA LEU A 109 1.41 -8.36 4.08
C LEU A 109 2.69 -9.18 3.97
N ASP A 110 2.69 -10.41 4.50
CA ASP A 110 3.85 -11.31 4.51
C ASP A 110 5.16 -10.64 4.99
N GLY A 111 5.08 -9.79 6.01
CA GLY A 111 6.22 -9.03 6.54
C GLY A 111 6.55 -7.73 5.80
N VAL A 112 5.92 -7.45 4.66
CA VAL A 112 6.09 -6.21 3.89
C VAL A 112 5.16 -5.11 4.40
N GLY A 113 5.72 -4.07 5.01
CA GLY A 113 4.97 -2.93 5.53
C GLY A 113 4.59 -1.91 4.44
N PHE A 114 3.33 -1.48 4.43
CA PHE A 114 2.78 -0.51 3.49
C PHE A 114 2.88 0.92 4.03
N PRO A 115 2.98 1.94 3.14
CA PRO A 115 3.06 3.33 3.56
C PRO A 115 1.75 3.80 4.18
N ILE A 116 1.85 4.77 5.09
CA ILE A 116 0.72 5.57 5.55
C ILE A 116 0.90 6.95 4.94
N ILE A 117 -0.02 7.37 4.09
CA ILE A 117 0.10 8.60 3.32
C ILE A 117 -0.95 9.62 3.77
N ARG A 118 -0.75 10.89 3.48
CA ARG A 118 -1.78 11.91 3.72
C ARG A 118 -2.83 11.83 2.62
N ARG A 119 -4.12 11.87 2.97
CA ARG A 119 -5.22 11.85 1.98
C ARG A 119 -5.13 12.97 0.94
N LYS A 120 -4.54 14.12 1.29
CA LYS A 120 -4.40 15.27 0.37
C LYS A 120 -3.34 15.04 -0.72
N GLU A 121 -2.50 14.03 -0.60
CA GLU A 121 -1.41 13.76 -1.55
C GLU A 121 -1.82 12.81 -2.69
N VAL A 122 -3.09 12.38 -2.70
CA VAL A 122 -3.67 11.48 -3.70
C VAL A 122 -4.93 12.05 -4.32
#